data_AF-A0A850Q629-F1
#
_entry.id   AF-A0A850Q629-F1
#
_cell.length_a   1.000
_cell.length_b   1.000
_cell.length_c   1.000
_cell.angle_alpha   90.00
_cell.angle_beta   90.00
_cell.angle_gamma   90.00
#
_symmetry.space_group_name_H-M   'P 1'
#
loop_
_entity.id
_entity.type
_entity.pdbx_description
1 polymer ?
#
loop_
_entity_poly.entity_id
_entity_poly.type
_entity_poly.pdbx_seq_one_letter_code
_entity_poly.pdbx_strand_id
1 'polypeptide(L)'
;MAPLPDDCWNAWTPELLANRLSDLAVTWYVAGGWALDLWLGQKTRDHEDLEFVVRPAEAPLVAAHLDDLTFFAARQGTLTQARLDQPIPEDVWQMWGADLRNLLRQHPDHNWIAAL
;
A
#
# COMPACT_ATOMS: atom_id res chain seq x y z
N MET A 1 -3.66 2.24 20.14
CA MET A 1 -3.40 1.09 19.25
C MET A 1 -1.94 0.73 19.40
N ALA A 2 -1.59 -0.54 19.57
CA ALA A 2 -0.19 -0.96 19.47
C ALA A 2 0.31 -0.68 18.04
N PRO A 3 1.59 -0.35 17.84
CA PRO A 3 2.12 -0.20 16.48
C PRO A 3 1.96 -1.52 15.72
N LEU A 4 1.65 -1.43 14.42
CA LEU A 4 1.63 -2.60 13.55
C LEU A 4 3.05 -3.20 13.46
N PRO A 5 3.21 -4.53 13.34
CA PRO A 5 4.52 -5.14 13.21
C PRO A 5 5.25 -4.67 11.94
N ASP A 6 6.57 -4.54 12.00
CA ASP A 6 7.37 -4.00 10.90
C ASP A 6 7.19 -4.78 9.58
N ASP A 7 6.96 -6.09 9.67
CA ASP A 7 6.84 -6.99 8.51
C ASP A 7 5.65 -6.67 7.59
N CYS A 8 4.61 -5.98 8.07
CA CYS A 8 3.48 -5.58 7.23
C CYS A 8 3.81 -4.39 6.32
N TRP A 9 4.94 -3.71 6.55
CA TRP A 9 5.40 -2.57 5.76
C TRP A 9 6.44 -2.95 4.70
N ASN A 10 6.80 -4.24 4.60
CA ASN A 10 7.73 -4.70 3.58
C ASN A 10 7.27 -4.31 2.17
N ALA A 11 8.16 -3.67 1.42
CA ALA A 11 7.89 -3.19 0.07
C ALA A 11 7.36 -4.31 -0.84
N TRP A 12 6.27 -4.01 -1.56
CA TRP A 12 5.94 -4.75 -2.78
C TRP A 12 6.88 -4.34 -3.91
N THR A 13 7.00 -5.20 -4.94
CA THR A 13 7.68 -4.81 -6.19
C THR A 13 6.66 -4.30 -7.21
N PRO A 14 7.09 -3.50 -8.22
CA PRO A 14 6.22 -3.10 -9.32
C PRO A 14 5.56 -4.28 -10.05
N GLU A 15 6.26 -5.39 -10.23
CA GLU A 15 5.74 -6.59 -10.89
C GLU A 15 4.62 -7.24 -10.07
N LEU A 16 4.80 -7.30 -8.74
CA LEU A 16 3.79 -7.83 -7.84
C LEU A 16 2.52 -6.94 -7.86
N LEU A 17 2.69 -5.62 -7.84
CA LEU A 17 1.56 -4.69 -7.97
C LEU A 17 0.88 -4.84 -9.34
N ALA A 18 1.64 -4.92 -10.42
CA ALA A 18 1.10 -5.11 -11.77
C ALA A 18 0.27 -6.39 -11.89
N ASN A 19 0.76 -7.50 -11.33
CA ASN A 19 0.02 -8.76 -11.29
C ASN A 19 -1.28 -8.62 -10.49
N ARG A 20 -1.25 -7.95 -9.33
CA ARG A 20 -2.44 -7.72 -8.52
C ARG A 20 -3.46 -6.79 -9.17
N LEU A 21 -3.05 -5.86 -10.03
CA LEU A 21 -3.95 -4.95 -10.74
C LEU A 21 -4.34 -5.47 -12.14
N SER A 22 -3.91 -6.67 -12.52
CA SER A 22 -4.05 -7.16 -13.90
C SER A 22 -5.50 -7.35 -14.36
N ASP A 23 -6.42 -7.63 -13.43
CA ASP A 23 -7.86 -7.78 -13.69
C ASP A 23 -8.64 -6.46 -13.63
N LEU A 24 -7.98 -5.33 -13.30
CA LEU A 24 -8.60 -4.02 -13.20
C LEU A 24 -8.32 -3.16 -14.43
N ALA A 25 -9.38 -2.68 -15.07
CA ALA A 25 -9.31 -1.67 -16.13
C ALA A 25 -9.14 -0.25 -15.55
N VAL A 26 -8.06 -0.02 -14.81
CA VAL A 26 -7.74 1.28 -14.17
C VAL A 26 -6.43 1.85 -14.70
N THR A 27 -6.29 3.18 -14.67
CA THR A 27 -5.02 3.83 -15.00
C THR A 27 -4.22 4.05 -13.72
N TRP A 28 -3.03 3.46 -13.69
CA TRP A 28 -2.12 3.57 -12.55
C TRP A 28 -0.67 3.73 -13.01
N TYR A 29 0.15 4.29 -12.14
CA TYR A 29 1.57 4.55 -12.40
C TYR A 29 2.40 4.19 -11.18
N VAL A 30 3.61 3.70 -11.41
CA VAL A 30 4.63 3.63 -10.35
C VAL A 30 5.22 5.03 -10.15
N ALA A 31 5.44 5.42 -8.89
CA ALA A 31 6.06 6.67 -8.50
C ALA A 31 7.32 6.42 -7.65
N GLY A 32 7.96 7.50 -7.20
CA GLY A 32 9.08 7.40 -6.27
C GLY A 32 10.34 6.77 -6.86
N GLY A 33 11.10 6.09 -6.00
CA GLY A 33 12.36 5.46 -6.37
C GLY A 33 12.22 4.39 -7.45
N TRP A 34 11.16 3.58 -7.38
CA TRP A 34 10.89 2.53 -8.37
C TRP A 34 10.65 3.08 -9.77
N ALA A 35 10.00 4.25 -9.90
CA ALA A 35 9.76 4.86 -11.21
C ALA A 35 11.07 5.22 -11.92
N LEU A 36 12.10 5.63 -11.17
CA LEU A 36 13.43 5.94 -11.72
C LEU A 36 14.14 4.68 -12.20
N ASP A 37 14.11 3.61 -11.41
CA ASP A 37 14.71 2.33 -11.78
C ASP A 37 14.02 1.71 -13.01
N LEU A 38 12.69 1.80 -13.09
CA LEU A 38 11.93 1.38 -14.27
C LEU A 38 12.29 2.21 -15.50
N TRP A 39 12.45 3.53 -15.35
CA TRP A 39 12.87 4.41 -16.45
C TRP A 39 14.30 4.11 -16.93
N LEU A 40 15.21 3.79 -16.01
CA LEU A 40 16.59 3.38 -16.31
C LEU A 40 16.68 1.94 -16.87
N GLY A 41 15.64 1.13 -16.69
CA GLY A 41 15.62 -0.29 -17.06
C GLY A 41 16.48 -1.18 -16.15
N GLN A 42 16.87 -0.71 -14.96
CA GLN A 42 17.66 -1.47 -14.00
C GLN A 42 17.41 -1.00 -12.56
N LYS A 43 17.46 -1.94 -11.62
CA LYS A 43 17.39 -1.63 -10.18
C LYS A 43 18.72 -1.00 -9.73
N THR A 44 18.68 0.18 -9.11
CA THR A 44 19.88 0.92 -8.70
C THR A 44 20.18 0.82 -7.21
N ARG A 45 19.17 0.52 -6.38
CA ARG A 45 19.27 0.33 -4.93
C ARG A 45 18.13 -0.52 -4.41
N ASP A 46 18.22 -0.98 -3.16
CA ASP A 46 17.05 -1.51 -2.46
C ASP A 46 16.03 -0.41 -2.15
N HIS A 47 14.75 -0.76 -2.23
CA HIS A 47 13.63 0.13 -1.95
C HIS A 47 12.88 -0.40 -0.74
N GLU A 48 12.65 0.47 0.24
CA GLU A 48 11.97 0.14 1.49
C GLU A 48 10.44 0.19 1.36
N ASP A 49 9.95 0.81 0.28
CA ASP A 49 8.53 0.94 -0.04
C ASP A 49 8.25 0.82 -1.56
N LEU A 50 6.97 0.87 -1.91
CA LEU A 50 6.47 1.05 -3.26
C LEU A 50 5.43 2.17 -3.26
N GLU A 51 5.70 3.21 -4.05
CA GLU A 51 4.75 4.29 -4.29
C GLU A 51 4.06 4.07 -5.64
N PHE A 52 2.73 4.20 -5.66
CA PHE A 52 1.95 4.15 -6.89
C PHE A 52 0.81 5.17 -6.85
N VAL A 53 0.37 5.58 -8.03
CA VAL A 53 -0.64 6.62 -8.23
C VAL A 53 -1.80 6.05 -9.02
N VAL A 54 -3.01 6.38 -8.60
CA VAL A 54 -4.27 6.08 -9.30
C VAL A 54 -5.09 7.35 -9.45
N ARG A 55 -6.09 7.35 -10.33
CA ARG A 55 -7.02 8.48 -10.38
C ARG A 55 -7.85 8.52 -9.10
N PRO A 56 -8.14 9.70 -8.52
CA PRO A 56 -8.95 9.80 -7.30
C PRO A 56 -10.31 9.09 -7.40
N ALA A 57 -10.96 9.15 -8.56
CA ALA A 57 -12.24 8.47 -8.81
C ALA A 57 -12.13 6.94 -8.81
N GLU A 58 -10.94 6.38 -9.00
CA GLU A 58 -10.68 4.92 -9.02
C GLU A 58 -10.13 4.42 -7.68
N ALA A 59 -9.73 5.31 -6.77
CA ALA A 59 -9.16 4.93 -5.48
C ALA A 59 -10.05 3.96 -4.67
N PRO A 60 -11.39 4.13 -4.59
CA PRO A 60 -12.25 3.15 -3.89
C PRO A 60 -12.18 1.75 -4.52
N LEU A 61 -12.19 1.68 -5.86
CA LEU A 61 -12.15 0.42 -6.61
C LEU A 61 -10.81 -0.28 -6.42
N VAL A 62 -9.70 0.45 -6.55
CA VAL A 62 -8.35 -0.10 -6.36
C VAL A 62 -8.15 -0.56 -4.93
N ALA A 63 -8.61 0.21 -3.95
CA ALA A 63 -8.53 -0.17 -2.54
C ALA A 63 -9.31 -1.44 -2.23
N ALA A 64 -10.51 -1.59 -2.79
CA ALA A 64 -11.33 -2.78 -2.62
C ALA A 64 -10.70 -4.02 -3.30
N HIS A 65 -9.97 -3.83 -4.40
CA HIS A 65 -9.28 -4.91 -5.09
C HIS A 65 -7.97 -5.33 -4.42
N LEU A 66 -7.25 -4.36 -3.84
CA LEU A 66 -6.07 -4.61 -3.01
C LEU A 66 -6.47 -4.94 -1.57
N ASP A 67 -7.37 -5.91 -1.40
CA ASP A 67 -7.93 -6.32 -0.11
C ASP A 67 -6.92 -7.03 0.82
N ASP A 68 -5.71 -7.29 0.32
CA ASP A 68 -4.52 -7.64 1.11
C ASP A 68 -4.07 -6.50 2.03
N LEU A 69 -4.32 -5.27 1.60
CA LEU A 69 -3.82 -4.06 2.23
C LEU A 69 -4.87 -3.45 3.16
N THR A 70 -4.43 -3.05 4.35
CA THR A 70 -5.17 -2.07 5.15
C THR A 70 -4.57 -0.70 4.93
N PHE A 71 -5.41 0.26 4.53
CA PHE A 71 -4.96 1.62 4.23
C PHE A 71 -5.00 2.53 5.45
N PHE A 72 -4.00 3.40 5.56
CA PHE A 72 -3.84 4.39 6.62
C PHE A 72 -3.58 5.76 6.01
N ALA A 73 -4.18 6.80 6.56
CA ALA A 73 -3.78 8.17 6.32
C ALA A 73 -2.57 8.49 7.22
N ALA A 74 -1.46 8.90 6.61
CA ALA A 74 -0.27 9.33 7.32
C ALA A 74 -0.31 10.85 7.54
N ARG A 75 -0.33 11.29 8.81
CA ARG A 75 -0.46 12.70 9.17
C ARG A 75 0.30 13.01 10.44
N GLN A 76 1.25 13.96 10.38
CA GLN A 76 2.00 14.44 11.55
C GLN A 76 2.61 13.30 12.39
N GLY A 77 3.20 12.30 11.75
CA GLY A 77 3.79 11.13 12.41
C GLY A 77 2.78 10.13 12.99
N THR A 78 1.49 10.31 12.72
CA THR A 78 0.42 9.40 13.14
C THR A 78 -0.20 8.68 11.94
N LEU A 79 -0.49 7.40 12.11
CA LEU A 79 -1.24 6.60 11.15
C LEU A 79 -2.66 6.39 11.67
N THR A 80 -3.66 6.82 10.90
CA THR A 80 -5.08 6.58 11.19
C THR A 80 -5.64 5.70 10.09
N GLN A 81 -6.29 4.59 10.45
CA GLN A 81 -6.90 3.72 9.45
C GLN A 81 -7.91 4.51 8.62
N ALA A 82 -7.81 4.37 7.31
CA ALA A 82 -8.59 5.13 6.35
C ALA A 82 -9.33 4.18 5.41
N ARG A 83 -10.56 4.55 5.07
CA ARG A 83 -11.32 3.86 4.05
C ARG A 83 -11.37 4.73 2.80
N LEU A 84 -10.88 4.20 1.70
CA LEU A 84 -10.82 4.91 0.42
C LEU A 84 -12.18 5.02 -0.28
N ASP A 85 -13.24 4.43 0.29
CA ASP A 85 -14.64 4.67 -0.10
C ASP A 85 -15.27 5.89 0.58
N GLN A 86 -14.52 6.57 1.47
CA GLN A 86 -14.92 7.81 2.12
C GLN A 86 -14.11 9.00 1.57
N PRO A 87 -14.62 10.23 1.68
CA PRO A 87 -13.83 11.42 1.37
C PRO A 87 -12.52 11.43 2.16
N ILE A 88 -11.41 11.54 1.45
CA ILE A 88 -10.09 11.75 2.06
C ILE A 88 -10.03 13.22 2.53
N PRO A 89 -9.64 13.51 3.78
CA PRO A 89 -9.46 14.88 4.24
C PRO A 89 -8.49 15.67 3.36
N GLU A 90 -8.76 16.95 3.12
CA GLU A 90 -7.95 17.81 2.23
C GLU A 90 -6.50 17.99 2.68
N ASP A 91 -6.21 17.74 3.96
CA ASP A 91 -4.87 17.84 4.54
C ASP A 91 -4.11 16.50 4.57
N VAL A 92 -4.65 15.46 3.94
CA VAL A 92 -3.99 14.15 3.77
C VAL A 92 -3.44 14.04 2.36
N TRP A 93 -2.12 13.94 2.27
CA TRP A 93 -1.38 13.89 1.00
C TRP A 93 -0.77 12.53 0.71
N GLN A 94 -0.79 11.61 1.68
CA GLN A 94 -0.18 10.29 1.58
C GLN A 94 -1.06 9.24 2.26
N MET A 95 -1.25 8.13 1.53
CA MET A 95 -1.95 6.93 1.98
C MET A 95 -0.95 5.78 2.03
N TRP A 96 -0.92 5.04 3.14
CA TRP A 96 0.01 3.93 3.36
C TRP A 96 -0.79 2.63 3.40
N GLY A 97 -0.34 1.61 2.67
CA GLY A 97 -0.97 0.28 2.66
C GLY A 97 -0.12 -0.73 3.42
N ALA A 98 -0.66 -1.32 4.49
CA ALA A 98 -0.01 -2.39 5.24
C ALA A 98 -0.48 -3.77 4.75
N ASP A 99 0.44 -4.66 4.38
CA ASP A 99 0.15 -6.04 3.94
C ASP A 99 -0.06 -6.97 5.14
N LEU A 100 -1.28 -6.96 5.67
CA LEU A 100 -1.66 -7.80 6.80
C LEU A 100 -1.80 -9.27 6.42
N ARG A 101 -2.05 -9.59 5.13
CA ARG A 101 -2.05 -10.99 4.69
C ARG A 101 -0.64 -11.59 4.74
N ASN A 102 0.38 -10.81 4.40
CA ASN A 102 1.76 -11.25 4.59
C ASN A 102 2.09 -11.47 6.07
N LEU A 103 1.65 -10.56 6.95
CA LEU A 103 1.82 -10.71 8.39
C LEU A 103 1.21 -12.03 8.91
N LEU A 104 -0.02 -12.35 8.50
CA LEU A 104 -0.71 -13.59 8.88
C LEU A 104 -0.01 -14.85 8.34
N ARG A 105 0.59 -14.78 7.13
CA ARG A 105 1.36 -15.91 6.56
C ARG A 105 2.67 -16.16 7.32
N GLN A 106 3.33 -15.10 7.76
CA GLN A 106 4.62 -15.21 8.45
C GLN A 106 4.47 -15.57 9.92
N HIS A 107 3.36 -15.17 10.55
CA HIS A 107 3.09 -15.40 11.97
C HIS A 107 1.73 -16.09 12.20
N PRO A 108 1.52 -17.32 11.69
CA PRO A 108 0.22 -17.98 11.71
C PRO A 108 -0.30 -18.29 13.12
N ASP A 109 0.59 -18.39 14.10
CA ASP A 109 0.27 -18.74 15.49
C ASP A 109 -0.06 -17.52 16.36
N HIS A 110 0.08 -16.29 15.83
CA HIS A 110 -0.22 -15.05 16.56
C HIS A 110 -1.58 -14.48 16.17
N ASN A 111 -2.45 -14.25 17.16
CA ASN A 111 -3.77 -13.65 16.94
C ASN A 111 -3.69 -12.12 16.85
N TRP A 112 -3.13 -11.60 15.75
CA TRP A 112 -3.04 -10.15 15.48
C TRP A 112 -4.41 -9.49 15.19
N ILE A 113 -5.47 -10.28 14.99
CA ILE A 113 -6.83 -9.81 14.69
C ILE A 113 -7.41 -8.98 15.86
N ALA A 114 -6.93 -9.17 17.09
CA ALA A 114 -7.38 -8.39 18.24
C ALA A 114 -6.81 -6.94 18.30
N ALA A 115 -5.91 -6.57 17.37
CA ALA A 115 -5.21 -5.28 17.37
C ALA A 115 -5.63 -4.33 16.22
N LEU A 116 -6.54 -4.77 15.34
CA LEU A 116 -7.20 -3.99 14.29
C LEU A 116 -8.60 -3.56 14.77
#